data_AF-A0A2E7MKZ8-F1
#
_entry.id   AF-A0A2E7MKZ8-F1
#
_cell.length_a   1.000
_cell.length_b   1.000
_cell.length_c   1.000
_cell.angle_alpha   90.00
_cell.angle_beta   90.00
_cell.angle_gamma   90.00
#
_symmetry.space_group_name_H-M   'P 1'
#
loop_
_entity.id
_entity.type
_entity.pdbx_description
1 polymer ?
#
loop_
_entity_poly.entity_id
_entity_poly.type
_entity_poly.pdbx_seq_one_letter_code
_entity_poly.pdbx_strand_id
1 'polypeptide(L)'
;MAGIFQRLFKTGQAEAHAALDKFEDPIKMSEQAIRDLKKDLQESLKSLAEVKALAIRMTKESEEQKSLATDYERKAMMLLQKAQSGEMAEEEAERLARESLARKEQAASRVLESTQQSQSQQEMVAKLQNNVNELKSKISSYENDLVTLKARTKTANATRKINQHLANVDSKGTVALLERMKDKATEQEALAQAYGDMADASKSVDAEIDQALAGSPTLKAEDSLAQLKAKMGMNKENSP
;
A
#
# COMPACT_ATOMS: atom_id res chain seq x y z
N MET A 1 -29.78 -0.85 9.16
CA MET A 1 -28.85 -0.27 10.15
C MET A 1 -27.85 0.68 9.45
N ALA A 2 -28.33 1.78 8.86
CA ALA A 2 -27.50 2.75 8.13
C ALA A 2 -27.34 4.07 8.91
N GLY A 3 -27.37 4.03 10.24
CA GLY A 3 -27.50 5.23 11.08
C GLY A 3 -26.27 5.60 11.93
N ILE A 4 -25.23 4.76 11.95
CA ILE A 4 -24.06 4.94 12.82
C ILE A 4 -22.88 5.52 12.03
N PHE A 5 -22.64 5.00 10.82
CA PHE A 5 -21.60 5.48 9.89
C PHE A 5 -21.81 6.95 9.43
N GLN A 6 -23.05 7.39 9.21
CA GLN A 6 -23.34 8.78 8.83
C GLN A 6 -23.19 9.78 9.99
N ARG A 7 -23.39 9.33 11.24
CA ARG A 7 -23.25 10.20 12.43
C ARG A 7 -21.78 10.37 12.84
N LEU A 8 -20.95 9.35 12.63
CA LEU A 8 -19.49 9.45 12.75
C LEU A 8 -18.90 10.48 11.77
N PHE A 9 -19.38 10.51 10.53
CA PHE A 9 -18.87 11.43 9.51
C PHE A 9 -19.24 12.90 9.77
N LYS A 10 -20.42 13.17 10.37
CA LYS A 10 -20.90 14.53 10.66
C LYS A 10 -20.29 15.15 11.92
N THR A 11 -19.79 14.34 12.85
CA THR A 11 -19.23 14.82 14.13
C THR A 11 -17.72 15.15 14.02
N GLY A 12 -17.03 14.65 12.97
CA GLY A 12 -15.60 14.90 12.77
C GLY A 12 -15.23 16.25 12.15
N GLN A 13 -16.20 17.08 11.75
CA GLN A 13 -15.93 18.35 11.07
C GLN A 13 -15.57 19.50 12.04
N ALA A 14 -15.85 19.34 13.35
CA ALA A 14 -15.63 20.38 14.37
C ALA A 14 -14.34 20.20 15.20
N GLU A 15 -13.62 19.08 15.09
CA GLU A 15 -12.38 18.80 15.84
C GLU A 15 -11.16 18.54 14.95
N ALA A 16 -11.10 19.19 13.79
CA ALA A 16 -10.07 18.96 12.77
C ALA A 16 -8.62 19.35 13.19
N HIS A 17 -8.39 19.83 14.41
CA HIS A 17 -7.07 20.27 14.87
C HIS A 17 -6.48 19.52 16.08
N ALA A 18 -7.22 18.63 16.75
CA ALA A 18 -6.70 17.88 17.91
C ALA A 18 -6.69 16.34 17.73
N ALA A 19 -7.27 15.82 16.65
CA ALA A 19 -7.41 14.38 16.44
C ALA A 19 -6.34 13.74 15.53
N LEU A 20 -5.22 14.42 15.25
CA LEU A 20 -4.20 13.85 14.34
C LEU A 20 -3.44 12.66 14.95
N ASP A 21 -3.33 12.58 16.28
CA ASP A 21 -2.56 11.54 16.98
C ASP A 21 -3.41 10.40 17.57
N LYS A 22 -4.75 10.51 17.52
CA LYS A 22 -5.68 9.50 18.09
C LYS A 22 -6.35 8.59 17.07
N PHE A 23 -6.19 8.85 15.78
CA PHE A 23 -6.57 7.92 14.73
C PHE A 23 -5.34 7.10 14.33
N GLU A 24 -5.17 5.95 14.97
CA GLU A 24 -4.26 4.92 14.45
C GLU A 24 -4.56 4.70 12.96
N ASP A 25 -3.50 4.69 12.16
CA ASP A 25 -3.52 4.50 10.71
C ASP A 25 -4.64 3.50 10.29
N PRO A 26 -5.64 3.92 9.49
CA PRO A 26 -6.75 3.07 9.06
C PRO A 26 -6.30 1.73 8.47
N ILE A 27 -5.08 1.67 7.93
CA ILE A 27 -4.43 0.44 7.49
C ILE A 27 -4.16 -0.51 8.67
N LYS A 28 -3.58 -0.01 9.77
CA LYS A 28 -3.30 -0.81 10.99
C LYS A 28 -4.58 -1.31 11.64
N MET A 29 -5.62 -0.48 11.71
CA MET A 29 -6.93 -0.90 12.22
C MET A 29 -7.55 -2.01 11.37
N SER A 30 -7.46 -1.89 10.04
CA SER A 30 -7.95 -2.93 9.11
C SER A 30 -7.14 -4.22 9.21
N GLU A 31 -5.81 -4.13 9.37
CA GLU A 31 -4.97 -5.30 9.64
C GLU A 31 -5.36 -6.00 10.94
N GLN A 32 -5.64 -5.24 11.99
CA GLN A 32 -6.06 -5.80 13.27
C GLN A 32 -7.41 -6.50 13.15
N ALA A 33 -8.39 -5.88 12.48
CA ALA A 33 -9.69 -6.49 12.23
C ALA A 33 -9.56 -7.83 11.47
N ILE A 34 -8.69 -7.90 10.45
CA ILE A 34 -8.41 -9.15 9.73
C ILE A 34 -7.74 -10.19 10.63
N ARG A 35 -6.81 -9.78 11.51
CA ARG A 35 -6.19 -10.69 12.49
C ARG A 35 -7.22 -11.26 13.45
N ASP A 36 -8.13 -10.44 13.95
CA ASP A 36 -9.21 -10.87 14.86
C ASP A 36 -10.17 -11.82 14.13
N LEU A 37 -10.58 -11.51 12.91
CA LEU A 37 -11.41 -12.41 12.08
C LEU A 37 -10.72 -13.77 11.83
N LYS A 38 -9.40 -13.81 11.65
CA LYS A 38 -8.66 -15.07 11.52
C LYS A 38 -8.64 -15.87 12.81
N LYS A 39 -8.57 -15.20 13.97
CA LYS A 39 -8.68 -15.85 15.27
C LYS A 39 -10.07 -16.46 15.45
N ASP A 40 -11.12 -15.70 15.13
CA ASP A 40 -12.51 -16.18 15.18
C ASP A 40 -12.73 -17.36 14.22
N LEU A 41 -12.08 -17.35 13.05
CA LEU A 41 -12.09 -18.47 12.10
C LEU A 41 -11.45 -19.71 12.71
N GLN A 42 -10.33 -19.58 13.43
CA GLN A 42 -9.68 -20.71 14.12
C GLN A 42 -10.57 -21.29 15.22
N GLU A 43 -11.21 -20.44 16.02
CA GLU A 43 -12.16 -20.87 17.05
C GLU A 43 -13.37 -21.58 16.41
N SER A 44 -13.90 -21.03 15.32
CA SER A 44 -15.00 -21.63 14.56
C SER A 44 -14.63 -23.00 13.97
N LEU A 45 -13.40 -23.15 13.46
CA LEU A 45 -12.89 -24.43 12.97
C LEU A 45 -12.77 -25.47 14.09
N LYS A 46 -12.36 -25.05 15.29
CA LYS A 46 -12.30 -25.93 16.46
C LYS A 46 -13.71 -26.40 16.86
N SER A 47 -14.68 -25.48 16.96
CA SER A 47 -16.06 -25.85 17.27
C SER A 47 -16.68 -26.76 16.20
N LEU A 48 -16.40 -26.50 14.92
CA LEU A 48 -16.82 -27.39 13.83
C LEU A 48 -16.21 -28.80 13.98
N ALA A 49 -14.92 -28.89 14.35
CA ALA A 49 -14.27 -30.18 14.58
C ALA A 49 -14.90 -30.94 15.76
N GLU A 50 -15.24 -30.25 16.85
CA GLU A 50 -15.91 -30.83 18.02
C GLU A 50 -17.29 -31.39 17.66
N VAL A 51 -18.11 -30.61 16.95
CA VAL A 51 -19.45 -31.06 16.50
C VAL A 51 -19.33 -32.22 15.51
N LYS A 52 -18.35 -32.16 14.60
CA LYS A 52 -18.09 -33.25 13.65
C LYS A 52 -17.65 -34.54 14.36
N ALA A 53 -16.79 -34.43 15.37
CA ALA A 53 -16.39 -35.58 16.19
C ALA A 53 -17.58 -36.19 16.93
N LEU A 54 -18.48 -35.36 17.47
CA LEU A 54 -19.72 -35.82 18.10
C LEU A 54 -20.59 -36.59 17.11
N ALA A 55 -20.81 -36.06 15.90
CA ALA A 55 -21.59 -36.72 14.86
C ALA A 55 -20.98 -38.07 14.46
N ILE A 56 -19.66 -38.14 14.28
CA ILE A 56 -18.95 -39.39 13.97
C ILE A 56 -19.13 -40.42 15.09
N ARG A 57 -19.00 -39.99 16.35
CA ARG A 57 -19.19 -40.88 17.50
C ARG A 57 -20.60 -41.44 17.56
N MET A 58 -21.62 -40.62 17.31
CA MET A 58 -23.03 -41.05 17.27
C MET A 58 -23.28 -42.05 16.14
N THR A 59 -22.76 -41.78 14.94
CA THR A 59 -22.85 -42.74 13.82
C THR A 59 -22.22 -44.09 14.20
N LYS A 60 -21.03 -44.08 14.80
CA LYS A 60 -20.36 -45.30 15.24
C LYS A 60 -21.16 -46.05 16.31
N GLU A 61 -21.70 -45.34 17.30
CA GLU A 61 -22.56 -45.94 18.33
C GLU A 61 -23.80 -46.60 17.71
N SER A 62 -24.42 -45.96 16.71
CA SER A 62 -25.54 -46.54 15.98
C SER A 62 -25.15 -47.80 15.20
N GLU A 63 -23.97 -47.83 14.59
CA GLU A 63 -23.43 -49.02 13.91
C GLU A 63 -23.16 -50.17 14.90
N GLU A 64 -22.59 -49.87 16.06
CA GLU A 64 -22.34 -50.84 17.13
C GLU A 64 -23.66 -51.44 17.65
N GLN A 65 -24.70 -50.62 17.89
CA GLN A 65 -26.01 -51.10 18.31
C GLN A 65 -26.69 -51.95 17.22
N LYS A 66 -26.50 -51.61 15.94
CA LYS A 66 -27.01 -52.41 14.82
C LYS A 66 -26.33 -53.78 14.75
N SER A 67 -25.03 -53.84 15.00
CA SER A 67 -24.29 -55.10 15.11
C SER A 67 -24.81 -55.94 16.28
N LEU A 68 -25.02 -55.33 17.46
CA LEU A 68 -25.58 -56.01 18.63
C LEU A 68 -26.96 -56.59 18.35
N ALA A 69 -27.86 -55.84 17.70
CA ALA A 69 -29.18 -56.33 17.30
C ALA A 69 -29.06 -57.57 16.39
N THR A 70 -28.14 -57.54 15.43
CA THR A 70 -27.89 -58.65 14.50
C THR A 70 -27.32 -59.87 15.21
N ASP A 71 -26.43 -59.67 16.19
CA ASP A 71 -25.86 -60.75 16.98
C ASP A 71 -26.88 -61.40 17.92
N TYR A 72 -27.77 -60.62 18.53
CA TYR A 72 -28.87 -61.17 19.34
C TYR A 72 -29.87 -61.96 18.50
N GLU A 73 -30.17 -61.51 17.29
CA GLU A 73 -30.97 -62.27 16.32
C GLU A 73 -30.29 -63.59 15.96
N ARG A 74 -28.99 -63.57 15.65
CA ARG A 74 -28.23 -64.79 15.37
C ARG A 74 -28.24 -65.75 16.56
N LYS A 75 -28.05 -65.25 17.78
CA LYS A 75 -28.12 -66.06 19.01
C LYS A 75 -29.50 -66.69 19.19
N ALA A 76 -30.57 -65.94 18.98
CA ALA A 76 -31.94 -66.49 19.05
C ALA A 76 -32.14 -67.64 18.04
N MET A 77 -31.70 -67.47 16.79
CA MET A 77 -31.78 -68.53 15.78
C MET A 77 -30.97 -69.77 16.17
N MET A 78 -29.74 -69.59 16.68
CA MET A 78 -28.90 -70.71 17.12
C MET A 78 -29.50 -71.48 18.30
N LEU A 79 -30.13 -70.78 19.25
CA LEU A 79 -30.80 -71.41 20.40
C LEU A 79 -31.95 -72.29 19.94
N LEU A 80 -32.80 -71.79 19.02
CA LEU A 80 -33.91 -72.56 18.45
C LEU A 80 -33.43 -73.75 17.61
N GLN A 81 -32.34 -73.59 16.85
CA GLN A 81 -31.75 -74.69 16.09
C GLN A 81 -31.23 -75.81 16.99
N LYS A 82 -30.63 -75.47 18.14
CA LYS A 82 -30.18 -76.44 19.14
C LYS A 82 -31.33 -77.19 19.82
N ALA A 83 -32.47 -76.54 20.02
CA ALA A 83 -33.68 -77.23 20.47
C ALA A 83 -34.13 -78.26 19.43
N GLN A 84 -34.14 -77.87 18.15
CA GLN A 84 -34.54 -78.73 17.04
C GLN A 84 -33.61 -79.93 16.84
N SER A 85 -32.30 -79.79 17.11
CA SER A 85 -31.34 -80.89 17.07
C SER A 85 -31.34 -81.78 18.33
N GLY A 86 -32.11 -81.41 19.36
CA GLY A 86 -32.18 -82.13 20.64
C GLY A 86 -30.98 -81.88 21.57
N GLU A 87 -30.10 -80.92 21.24
CA GLU A 87 -28.96 -80.53 22.08
C GLU A 87 -29.36 -79.69 23.30
N MET A 88 -30.60 -79.18 23.33
CA MET A 88 -31.13 -78.33 24.40
C MET A 88 -32.62 -78.59 24.59
N ALA A 89 -33.11 -78.47 25.82
CA ALA A 89 -34.55 -78.55 26.09
C ALA A 89 -35.30 -77.40 25.40
N GLU A 90 -36.43 -77.71 24.77
CA GLU A 90 -37.23 -76.76 24.00
C GLU A 90 -37.68 -75.55 24.82
N GLU A 91 -38.20 -75.78 26.04
CA GLU A 91 -38.62 -74.70 26.94
C GLU A 91 -37.48 -73.75 27.32
N GLU A 92 -36.28 -74.27 27.56
CA GLU A 92 -35.12 -73.45 27.92
C GLU A 92 -34.60 -72.65 26.72
N ALA A 93 -34.51 -73.29 25.55
CA ALA A 93 -34.11 -72.64 24.31
C ALA A 93 -35.09 -71.52 23.92
N GLU A 94 -36.40 -71.76 24.02
CA GLU A 94 -37.43 -70.74 23.79
C GLU A 94 -37.30 -69.56 24.75
N ARG A 95 -37.09 -69.83 26.05
CA ARG A 95 -36.91 -68.77 27.05
C ARG A 95 -35.71 -67.88 26.72
N LEU A 96 -34.57 -68.48 26.40
CA LEU A 96 -33.34 -67.75 26.03
C LEU A 96 -33.47 -67.04 24.68
N ALA A 97 -34.18 -67.62 23.71
CA ALA A 97 -34.44 -67.00 22.42
C ALA A 97 -35.33 -65.76 22.57
N ARG A 98 -36.39 -65.83 23.39
CA ARG A 98 -37.24 -64.67 23.71
C ARG A 98 -36.45 -63.56 24.40
N GLU A 99 -35.58 -63.90 25.35
CA GLU A 99 -34.70 -62.90 25.98
C GLU A 99 -33.74 -62.26 24.97
N SER A 100 -33.15 -63.06 24.07
CA SER A 100 -32.28 -62.55 23.01
C SER A 100 -33.03 -61.60 22.07
N LEU A 101 -34.26 -61.94 21.67
CA LEU A 101 -35.10 -61.07 20.84
C LEU A 101 -35.51 -59.79 21.58
N ALA A 102 -35.77 -59.85 22.89
CA ALA A 102 -36.02 -58.65 23.68
C ALA A 102 -34.80 -57.70 23.71
N ARG A 103 -33.58 -58.26 23.80
CA ARG A 103 -32.33 -57.49 23.71
C ARG A 103 -32.11 -56.92 22.30
N LYS A 104 -32.47 -57.66 21.25
CA LYS A 104 -32.48 -57.16 19.86
C LYS A 104 -33.37 -55.94 19.74
N GLU A 105 -34.59 -56.00 20.26
CA GLU A 105 -35.56 -54.89 20.20
C GLU A 105 -35.05 -53.64 20.93
N GLN A 106 -34.44 -53.83 22.11
CA GLN A 106 -33.80 -52.74 22.85
C GLN A 106 -32.66 -52.09 22.06
N ALA A 107 -31.80 -52.90 21.42
CA ALA A 107 -30.72 -52.39 20.57
C ALA A 107 -31.28 -51.67 19.34
N ALA A 108 -32.34 -52.19 18.71
CA ALA A 108 -33.00 -51.58 17.55
C ALA A 108 -33.62 -50.21 17.90
N SER A 109 -34.26 -50.07 19.08
CA SER A 109 -34.76 -48.78 19.56
C SER A 109 -33.63 -47.76 19.72
N ARG A 110 -32.49 -48.17 20.29
CA ARG A 110 -31.29 -47.31 20.43
C ARG A 110 -30.69 -46.89 19.09
N VAL A 111 -30.70 -47.79 18.09
CA VAL A 111 -30.29 -47.44 16.72
C VAL A 111 -31.15 -46.32 16.17
N LEU A 112 -32.48 -46.40 16.34
CA LEU A 112 -33.41 -45.40 15.82
C LEU A 112 -33.15 -44.03 16.45
N GLU A 113 -33.03 -43.98 17.78
CA GLU A 113 -32.71 -42.75 18.52
C GLU A 113 -31.37 -42.15 18.11
N SER A 114 -30.31 -42.98 18.07
CA SER A 114 -28.95 -42.53 17.73
C SER A 114 -28.85 -42.10 16.27
N THR A 115 -29.54 -42.77 15.36
CA THR A 115 -29.60 -42.39 13.93
C THR A 115 -30.23 -41.01 13.77
N GLN A 116 -31.36 -40.76 14.44
CA GLN A 116 -32.04 -39.48 14.35
C GLN A 116 -31.21 -38.34 14.94
N GLN A 117 -30.53 -38.58 16.07
CA GLN A 117 -29.60 -37.60 16.64
C GLN A 117 -28.40 -37.35 15.73
N SER A 118 -27.79 -38.42 15.19
CA SER A 118 -26.64 -38.30 14.27
C SER A 118 -27.01 -37.48 13.04
N GLN A 119 -28.19 -37.71 12.45
CA GLN A 119 -28.66 -36.95 11.29
C GLN A 119 -28.77 -35.45 11.60
N SER A 120 -29.37 -35.08 12.73
CA SER A 120 -29.45 -33.68 13.16
C SER A 120 -28.07 -33.05 13.35
N GLN A 121 -27.12 -33.80 13.93
CA GLN A 121 -25.75 -33.30 14.08
C GLN A 121 -25.03 -33.16 12.73
N GLN A 122 -25.24 -34.07 11.78
CA GLN A 122 -24.66 -33.98 10.44
C GLN A 122 -25.17 -32.74 9.68
N GLU A 123 -26.45 -32.41 9.82
CA GLU A 123 -27.02 -31.17 9.27
C GLU A 123 -26.37 -29.93 9.90
N MET A 124 -26.16 -29.95 11.21
CA MET A 124 -25.45 -28.87 11.92
C MET A 124 -24.00 -28.74 11.46
N VAL A 125 -23.28 -29.85 11.28
CA VAL A 125 -21.92 -29.87 10.72
C VAL A 125 -21.90 -29.24 9.34
N ALA A 126 -22.85 -29.60 8.46
CA ALA A 126 -22.93 -29.03 7.11
C ALA A 126 -23.15 -27.52 7.15
N LYS A 127 -24.06 -27.04 8.01
CA LYS A 127 -24.32 -25.61 8.20
C LYS A 127 -23.09 -24.87 8.72
N LEU A 128 -22.43 -25.39 9.75
CA LEU A 128 -21.23 -24.80 10.32
C LEU A 128 -20.07 -24.78 9.30
N GLN A 129 -19.90 -25.85 8.53
CA GLN A 129 -18.90 -25.93 7.46
C GLN A 129 -19.13 -24.85 6.40
N ASN A 130 -20.37 -24.62 5.99
CA ASN A 130 -20.72 -23.56 5.05
C ASN A 130 -20.38 -22.17 5.61
N ASN A 131 -20.76 -21.90 6.86
CA ASN A 131 -20.45 -20.63 7.52
C ASN A 131 -18.93 -20.40 7.63
N VAL A 132 -18.17 -21.43 7.98
CA VAL A 132 -16.69 -21.38 8.03
C VAL A 132 -16.10 -21.08 6.66
N ASN A 133 -16.62 -21.71 5.60
CA ASN A 133 -16.17 -21.47 4.23
C ASN A 133 -16.47 -20.03 3.78
N GLU A 134 -17.65 -19.51 4.12
CA GLU A 134 -18.03 -18.12 3.85
C GLU A 134 -17.11 -17.14 4.59
N LEU A 135 -16.86 -17.38 5.89
CA LEU A 135 -15.94 -16.56 6.68
C LEU A 135 -14.53 -16.56 6.09
N LYS A 136 -14.03 -17.73 5.69
CA LYS A 136 -12.72 -17.86 5.01
C LYS A 136 -12.67 -17.07 3.70
N SER A 137 -13.73 -17.11 2.89
CA SER A 137 -13.83 -16.35 1.64
C SER A 137 -13.84 -14.83 1.90
N LYS A 138 -14.63 -14.36 2.87
CA LYS A 138 -14.69 -12.95 3.27
C LYS A 138 -13.34 -12.44 3.78
N ILE A 139 -12.65 -13.21 4.62
CA ILE A 139 -11.31 -12.86 5.12
C ILE A 139 -10.35 -12.68 3.94
N SER A 140 -10.33 -13.63 2.99
CA SER A 140 -9.49 -13.52 1.80
C SER A 140 -9.80 -12.28 0.96
N SER A 141 -11.10 -11.95 0.78
CA SER A 141 -11.51 -10.72 0.11
C SER A 141 -10.97 -9.48 0.83
N TYR A 142 -11.13 -9.40 2.16
CA TYR A 142 -10.64 -8.27 2.94
C TYR A 142 -9.11 -8.14 2.92
N GLU A 143 -8.37 -9.25 2.86
CA GLU A 143 -6.93 -9.23 2.68
C GLU A 143 -6.52 -8.61 1.34
N ASN A 144 -7.20 -8.99 0.26
CA ASN A 144 -6.96 -8.44 -1.07
C ASN A 144 -7.31 -6.94 -1.14
N ASP A 145 -8.43 -6.55 -0.53
CA ASP A 145 -8.86 -5.15 -0.43
C ASP A 145 -7.83 -4.33 0.36
N LEU A 146 -7.29 -4.88 1.46
CA LEU A 146 -6.27 -4.22 2.25
C LEU A 146 -4.96 -4.03 1.48
N VAL A 147 -4.52 -5.02 0.70
CA VAL A 147 -3.34 -4.88 -0.19
C VAL A 147 -3.55 -3.73 -1.17
N THR A 148 -4.72 -3.68 -1.80
CA THR A 148 -5.08 -2.61 -2.74
C THR A 148 -5.12 -1.25 -2.04
N LEU A 149 -5.71 -1.18 -0.85
CA LEU A 149 -5.81 0.04 -0.06
C LEU A 149 -4.43 0.55 0.34
N LYS A 150 -3.53 -0.33 0.80
CA LYS A 150 -2.13 0.01 1.11
C LYS A 150 -1.40 0.61 -0.08
N ALA A 151 -1.54 0.00 -1.26
CA ALA A 151 -0.93 0.49 -2.49
C ALA A 151 -1.45 1.89 -2.86
N ARG A 152 -2.78 2.09 -2.81
CA ARG A 152 -3.41 3.39 -3.08
C ARG A 152 -2.98 4.46 -2.09
N THR A 153 -2.95 4.15 -0.79
CA THR A 153 -2.48 5.07 0.24
C THR A 153 -1.01 5.45 0.03
N LYS A 154 -0.15 4.49 -0.32
CA LYS A 154 1.26 4.75 -0.65
C LYS A 154 1.40 5.68 -1.85
N THR A 155 0.66 5.44 -2.93
CA THR A 155 0.66 6.30 -4.13
C THR A 155 0.15 7.70 -3.80
N ALA A 156 -0.99 7.82 -3.12
CA ALA A 156 -1.55 9.11 -2.72
C ALA A 156 -0.59 9.91 -1.83
N ASN A 157 0.09 9.25 -0.88
CA ASN A 157 1.11 9.88 -0.05
C ASN A 157 2.33 10.33 -0.86
N ALA A 158 2.78 9.54 -1.84
CA ALA A 158 3.88 9.92 -2.73
C ALA A 158 3.49 11.12 -3.61
N THR A 159 2.32 11.10 -4.24
CA THR A 159 1.79 12.21 -5.04
C THR A 159 1.64 13.48 -4.20
N ARG A 160 1.12 13.37 -2.97
CA ARG A 160 1.01 14.50 -2.04
C ARG A 160 2.38 15.09 -1.72
N LYS A 161 3.37 14.24 -1.38
CA LYS A 161 4.75 14.70 -1.11
C LYS A 161 5.35 15.41 -2.32
N ILE A 162 5.22 14.84 -3.52
CA ILE A 162 5.72 15.45 -4.77
C ILE A 162 5.06 16.80 -5.00
N ASN A 163 3.73 16.91 -4.88
CA ASN A 163 3.01 18.17 -5.07
C ASN A 163 3.37 19.21 -4.00
N GLN A 164 3.58 18.80 -2.75
CA GLN A 164 4.08 19.69 -1.69
C GLN A 164 5.49 20.19 -1.99
N HIS A 165 6.38 19.32 -2.47
CA HIS A 165 7.72 19.72 -2.91
C HIS A 165 7.65 20.67 -4.11
N LEU A 166 6.82 20.38 -5.11
CA LEU A 166 6.64 21.25 -6.28
C LEU A 166 6.07 22.62 -5.89
N ALA A 167 5.08 22.67 -5.01
CA ALA A 167 4.53 23.92 -4.47
C ALA A 167 5.56 24.70 -3.63
N ASN A 168 6.48 24.01 -2.94
CA ASN A 168 7.58 24.66 -2.21
C ASN A 168 8.73 25.11 -3.14
N VAL A 169 8.88 24.48 -4.30
CA VAL A 169 9.85 24.86 -5.34
C VAL A 169 9.35 26.06 -6.15
N ASP A 170 8.03 26.26 -6.24
CA ASP A 170 7.45 27.36 -7.01
C ASP A 170 7.39 28.69 -6.22
N SER A 171 8.17 29.65 -6.74
CA SER A 171 7.91 31.10 -6.80
C SER A 171 8.90 32.01 -6.06
N LYS A 172 9.39 31.70 -4.85
CA LYS A 172 10.27 32.65 -4.12
C LYS A 172 11.77 32.43 -4.29
N GLY A 173 12.23 31.20 -4.45
CA GLY A 173 13.68 30.89 -4.54
C GLY A 173 14.24 31.13 -5.95
N THR A 174 13.57 30.56 -6.96
CA THR A 174 14.06 30.56 -8.34
C THR A 174 13.85 31.90 -9.04
N VAL A 175 12.71 32.57 -8.82
CA VAL A 175 12.46 33.92 -9.35
C VAL A 175 13.39 34.95 -8.69
N ALA A 176 13.58 34.88 -7.37
CA ALA A 176 14.52 35.77 -6.69
C ALA A 176 15.99 35.53 -7.10
N LEU A 177 16.35 34.29 -7.47
CA LEU A 177 17.66 34.00 -8.04
C LEU A 177 17.79 34.59 -9.46
N LEU A 178 16.78 34.44 -10.30
CA LEU A 178 16.76 35.01 -11.65
C LEU A 178 16.79 36.55 -11.64
N GLU A 179 16.03 37.20 -10.75
CA GLU A 179 16.09 38.67 -10.58
C GLU A 179 17.47 39.11 -10.09
N ARG A 180 18.08 38.44 -9.10
CA ARG A 180 19.46 38.75 -8.68
C ARG A 180 20.49 38.56 -9.80
N MET A 181 20.30 37.55 -10.66
CA MET A 181 21.19 37.34 -11.81
C MET A 181 20.99 38.43 -12.86
N LYS A 182 19.76 38.90 -13.06
CA LYS A 182 19.44 40.02 -13.95
C LYS A 182 20.04 41.33 -13.43
N ASP A 183 19.85 41.65 -12.15
CA ASP A 183 20.40 42.85 -11.51
C ASP A 183 21.93 42.89 -11.64
N LYS A 184 22.59 41.75 -11.39
CA LYS A 184 24.04 41.62 -11.53
C LYS A 184 24.50 41.74 -12.99
N ALA A 185 23.73 41.25 -13.95
CA ALA A 185 24.03 41.43 -15.38
C ALA A 185 23.93 42.91 -15.78
N THR A 186 22.89 43.62 -15.34
CA THR A 186 22.76 45.07 -15.57
C THR A 186 23.87 45.87 -14.89
N GLU A 187 24.32 45.48 -13.70
CA GLU A 187 25.46 46.13 -13.03
C GLU A 187 26.77 45.91 -13.81
N GLN A 188 26.98 44.70 -14.35
CA GLN A 188 28.13 44.42 -15.20
C GLN A 188 28.07 45.16 -16.55
N GLU A 189 26.88 45.30 -17.14
CA GLU A 189 26.68 46.12 -18.35
C GLU A 189 26.96 47.60 -18.06
N ALA A 190 26.45 48.13 -16.94
CA ALA A 190 26.72 49.51 -16.52
C ALA A 190 28.20 49.76 -16.23
N LEU A 191 28.90 48.81 -15.60
CA LEU A 191 30.35 48.87 -15.41
C LEU A 191 31.11 48.80 -16.74
N ALA A 192 30.71 47.92 -17.66
CA ALA A 192 31.32 47.85 -18.98
C ALA A 192 31.12 49.14 -19.78
N GLN A 193 29.94 49.76 -19.67
CA GLN A 193 29.64 51.05 -20.29
C GLN A 193 30.45 52.18 -19.62
N ALA A 194 30.57 52.20 -18.29
CA ALA A 194 31.42 53.14 -17.57
C ALA A 194 32.91 52.96 -17.90
N TYR A 195 33.40 51.74 -18.09
CA TYR A 195 34.77 51.50 -18.57
C TYR A 195 34.95 51.93 -20.03
N GLY A 196 33.93 51.79 -20.87
CA GLY A 196 33.90 52.36 -22.23
C GLY A 196 33.97 53.89 -22.21
N ASP A 197 33.15 54.54 -21.38
CA ASP A 197 33.14 56.00 -21.21
C ASP A 197 34.43 56.51 -20.55
N MET A 198 35.05 55.74 -19.64
CA MET A 198 36.37 56.04 -19.09
C MET A 198 37.51 55.84 -20.11
N ALA A 199 37.38 54.90 -21.04
CA ALA A 199 38.31 54.74 -22.16
C ALA A 199 38.20 55.90 -23.17
N ASP A 200 37.04 56.54 -23.26
CA ASP A 200 36.85 57.78 -24.02
C ASP A 200 37.26 59.05 -23.23
N ALA A 201 37.09 59.06 -21.89
CA ALA A 201 37.57 60.16 -21.04
C ALA A 201 39.10 60.17 -20.84
N SER A 202 39.76 59.00 -20.87
CA SER A 202 41.23 58.90 -20.86
C SER A 202 41.88 59.29 -22.20
N LYS A 203 41.08 59.45 -23.26
CA LYS A 203 41.53 60.12 -24.50
C LYS A 203 41.43 61.64 -24.44
N SER A 204 40.79 62.26 -23.45
CA SER A 204 40.57 63.72 -23.47
C SER A 204 41.73 64.52 -22.86
N VAL A 205 42.38 64.08 -21.79
CA VAL A 205 43.43 64.91 -21.14
C VAL A 205 44.78 64.80 -21.84
N ASP A 206 45.24 63.60 -22.19
CA ASP A 206 46.51 63.43 -22.92
C ASP A 206 46.39 63.89 -24.38
N ALA A 207 45.22 63.72 -25.03
CA ALA A 207 44.99 64.30 -26.35
C ALA A 207 44.78 65.82 -26.30
N GLU A 208 44.23 66.40 -25.23
CA GLU A 208 44.21 67.86 -25.04
C GLU A 208 45.60 68.42 -24.74
N ILE A 209 46.49 67.67 -24.07
CA ILE A 209 47.91 68.05 -23.88
C ILE A 209 48.66 67.99 -25.22
N ASP A 210 48.50 66.91 -25.99
CA ASP A 210 49.10 66.79 -27.33
C ASP A 210 48.51 67.82 -28.31
N GLN A 211 47.22 68.16 -28.20
CA GLN A 211 46.57 69.17 -29.04
C GLN A 211 46.91 70.62 -28.59
N ALA A 212 47.12 70.87 -27.31
CA ALA A 212 47.65 72.13 -26.78
C ALA A 212 49.14 72.32 -27.10
N LEU A 213 49.90 71.22 -27.25
CA LEU A 213 51.27 71.21 -27.77
C LEU A 213 51.32 71.25 -29.32
N ALA A 214 50.21 70.95 -30.01
CA ALA A 214 50.08 70.92 -31.47
C ALA A 214 49.34 72.12 -32.09
N GLY A 215 49.28 73.27 -31.40
CA GLY A 215 49.08 74.57 -32.05
C GLY A 215 50.46 75.19 -32.39
N SER A 216 50.83 75.54 -33.62
CA SER A 216 50.19 75.54 -34.92
C SER A 216 51.29 75.46 -36.01
N PRO A 217 50.92 75.17 -37.26
CA PRO A 217 51.77 74.44 -38.20
C PRO A 217 52.49 75.34 -39.22
N THR A 218 53.50 74.76 -39.88
CA THR A 218 53.85 75.04 -41.29
C THR A 218 54.06 76.50 -41.71
N LEU A 219 55.06 77.18 -41.14
CA LEU A 219 55.71 78.35 -41.75
C LEU A 219 57.24 78.38 -41.52
N LYS A 220 57.91 77.22 -41.50
CA LYS A 220 59.38 77.16 -41.31
C LYS A 220 60.13 76.37 -42.38
N ALA A 221 59.47 75.60 -43.24
CA ALA A 221 60.16 74.83 -44.28
C ALA A 221 60.62 75.72 -45.45
N GLU A 222 59.81 76.69 -45.88
CA GLU A 222 60.16 77.59 -46.99
C GLU A 222 61.18 78.68 -46.56
N ASP A 223 61.04 79.23 -45.35
CA ASP A 223 62.01 80.17 -44.77
C ASP A 223 63.37 79.51 -44.48
N SER A 224 63.37 78.24 -44.07
CA SER A 224 64.61 77.48 -43.86
C SER A 224 65.31 77.15 -45.18
N LEU A 225 64.57 76.92 -46.27
CA LEU A 225 65.16 76.67 -47.59
C LEU A 225 65.78 77.95 -48.19
N ALA A 226 65.14 79.11 -47.99
CA ALA A 226 65.66 80.40 -48.42
C ALA A 226 66.94 80.80 -47.67
N GLN A 227 66.99 80.59 -46.35
CA GLN A 227 68.18 80.87 -45.54
C GLN A 227 69.33 79.88 -45.80
N LEU A 228 69.05 78.62 -46.14
CA LEU A 228 70.09 77.65 -46.50
C LEU A 228 70.74 77.98 -47.85
N LYS A 229 69.96 78.41 -48.86
CA LYS A 229 70.49 78.85 -50.15
C LYS A 229 71.35 80.13 -50.02
N ALA A 230 70.95 81.04 -49.13
CA ALA A 230 71.71 82.25 -48.83
C ALA A 230 73.02 81.96 -48.07
N LYS A 231 73.00 81.03 -47.10
CA LYS A 231 74.22 80.64 -46.34
C LYS A 231 75.20 79.77 -47.12
N MET A 232 74.78 79.14 -48.22
CA MET A 232 75.68 78.34 -49.07
C MET A 232 76.05 79.03 -50.40
N GLY A 233 75.67 80.29 -50.59
CA GLY A 233 76.20 81.11 -51.68
C GLY A 233 75.65 80.81 -53.07
N MET A 234 74.37 80.42 -53.19
CA MET A 234 73.73 80.19 -54.48
C MET A 234 72.69 81.29 -54.80
N ASN A 235 73.16 82.48 -55.19
CA ASN A 235 72.39 83.43 -55.98
C ASN A 235 73.11 83.66 -57.33
N LYS A 236 72.33 83.59 -58.41
CA LYS A 236 72.68 83.59 -59.85
C LYS A 236 73.85 84.50 -60.28
N GLU A 237 74.76 84.00 -61.12
CA GLU A 237 74.96 84.40 -62.56
C GLU A 237 76.28 83.84 -63.17
N ASN A 238 76.20 83.52 -64.48
CA ASN A 238 77.21 83.07 -65.49
C ASN A 238 77.67 81.59 -65.47
N SER A 239 77.23 80.67 -66.35
CA SER A 239 77.03 80.64 -67.84
C SER A 239 78.34 80.77 -68.64
N PRO A 240 78.56 79.92 -69.66
CA PRO A 240 77.83 79.94 -70.93
C PRO A 240 77.13 78.63 -71.33
#